data_AF-A0AAW4WGA5-F1
#
_entry.id   AF-A0AAW4WGA5-F1
#
_cell.length_a   1.000
_cell.length_b   1.000
_cell.length_c   1.000
_cell.angle_alpha   90.00
_cell.angle_beta   90.00
_cell.angle_gamma   90.00
#
_symmetry.space_group_name_H-M   'P 1'
#
loop_
_entity.id
_entity.type
_entity.pdbx_description
1 polymer ?
#
loop_
_entity_poly.entity_id
_entity_poly.type
_entity_poly.pdbx_seq_one_letter_code
_entity_poly.pdbx_strand_id
1 'polypeptide(L)'
;MVEKIKVWVELSGGDIAKVPEWVKTEEDLEKFANEYANQNISVGYDLLDEPMDQDEFLEQVTSAYIDAEKRGFDSIVVAIDTDLDTTYYINDTPDGFQCDLWDYYFDDLETIASQLYDEMHGNVTEIRIE
;
A
#
# COMPACT_ATOMS: atom_id res chain seq x y z
N MET A 1 6.64 9.47 -1.99
CA MET A 1 5.74 8.99 -0.93
C MET A 1 5.54 10.12 0.06
N VAL A 2 4.30 10.59 0.24
CA VAL A 2 3.95 11.59 1.24
C VAL A 2 3.24 10.83 2.36
N GLU A 3 3.94 10.49 3.43
CA GLU A 3 3.37 9.76 4.56
C GLU A 3 2.18 10.54 5.15
N LYS A 4 1.00 9.93 5.22
CA LYS A 4 -0.16 10.51 5.92
C LYS A 4 -0.16 10.05 7.37
N ILE A 5 0.14 10.98 8.26
CA ILE A 5 0.16 10.73 9.70
C ILE A 5 -1.26 10.86 10.25
N LYS A 6 -1.80 9.78 10.86
CA LYS A 6 -3.01 9.85 11.67
C LYS A 6 -2.61 10.14 13.10
N VAL A 7 -2.64 11.41 13.44
CA VAL A 7 -2.34 11.89 14.79
C VAL A 7 -3.61 11.83 15.64
N TRP A 8 -3.50 11.38 16.90
CA TRP A 8 -4.51 11.64 17.91
C TRP A 8 -3.89 12.16 19.20
N VAL A 9 -4.69 12.94 19.91
CA VAL A 9 -4.30 13.54 21.18
C VAL A 9 -5.31 13.12 22.22
N GLU A 10 -4.85 12.44 23.26
CA GLU A 10 -5.67 11.99 24.38
C GLU A 10 -5.41 12.92 25.57
N LEU A 11 -6.43 13.67 25.96
CA LEU A 11 -6.39 14.44 27.20
C LEU A 11 -6.50 13.47 28.38
N SER A 12 -5.93 13.83 29.53
CA SER A 12 -6.01 13.04 30.78
C SER A 12 -7.45 12.73 31.29
N GLY A 13 -8.48 13.19 30.59
CA GLY A 13 -9.89 12.84 30.77
C GLY A 13 -10.49 11.87 29.73
N GLY A 14 -9.71 11.37 28.75
CA GLY A 14 -10.17 10.46 27.69
C GLY A 14 -10.77 11.14 26.45
N ASP A 15 -10.70 12.46 26.37
CA ASP A 15 -11.19 13.22 25.21
C ASP A 15 -10.14 13.26 24.10
N ILE A 16 -10.57 12.99 22.86
CA ILE A 16 -9.74 13.09 21.64
C ILE A 16 -9.75 14.54 21.15
N ALA A 17 -8.59 15.21 21.13
CA ALA A 17 -8.49 16.55 20.57
C ALA A 17 -8.34 16.52 19.04
N LYS A 18 -8.96 17.48 18.35
CA LYS A 18 -8.85 17.62 16.90
C LYS A 18 -7.46 18.13 16.53
N VAL A 19 -6.75 17.36 15.71
CA VAL A 19 -5.44 17.75 15.19
C VAL A 19 -5.60 18.77 14.06
N PRO A 20 -4.86 19.89 14.08
CA PRO A 20 -4.90 20.88 13.01
C PRO A 20 -4.35 20.36 11.67
N GLU A 21 -4.89 20.84 10.55
CA GLU A 21 -4.47 20.45 9.18
C GLU A 21 -3.03 20.84 8.81
N TRP A 22 -2.37 21.66 9.62
CA TRP A 22 -0.97 22.02 9.42
C TRP A 22 -0.01 20.94 9.95
N VAL A 23 -0.48 20.03 10.81
CA VAL A 23 0.34 18.93 11.33
C VAL A 23 0.44 17.85 10.25
N LYS A 24 1.59 17.77 9.59
CA LYS A 24 1.82 16.86 8.47
C LYS A 24 3.04 15.95 8.65
N THR A 25 3.91 16.29 9.59
CA THR A 25 5.17 15.59 9.84
C THR A 25 5.33 15.30 11.33
N GLU A 26 6.26 14.40 11.67
CA GLU A 26 6.65 14.14 13.06
C GLU A 26 7.14 15.43 13.76
N GLU A 27 7.89 16.27 13.05
CA GLU A 27 8.36 17.57 13.58
C GLU A 27 7.20 18.54 13.85
N ASP A 28 6.20 18.61 12.96
CA ASP A 28 4.99 19.40 13.20
C ASP A 28 4.20 18.88 14.40
N LEU A 29 4.20 17.56 14.60
CA LEU A 29 3.53 16.92 15.71
C LEU A 29 4.21 17.25 17.04
N GLU A 30 5.54 17.15 17.10
CA GLU A 30 6.30 17.55 18.28
C GLU A 30 6.07 19.03 18.61
N LYS A 31 6.00 19.89 17.59
CA LYS A 31 5.70 21.31 17.75
C LYS A 31 4.27 21.53 18.27
N PHE A 32 3.28 20.84 17.70
CA PHE A 32 1.89 20.90 18.14
C PHE A 32 1.75 20.43 19.59
N ALA A 33 2.38 19.30 19.93
CA ALA A 33 2.40 18.76 21.27
C ALA A 33 3.02 19.74 22.26
N ASN A 34 4.17 20.35 21.94
CA ASN A 34 4.83 21.33 22.79
C ASN A 34 4.01 22.62 22.97
N GLU A 35 3.29 23.08 21.95
CA GLU A 35 2.43 24.27 22.04
C GLU A 35 1.16 24.02 22.89
N TYR A 36 0.64 22.78 22.92
CA TYR A 36 -0.60 22.42 23.64
C TYR A 36 -0.36 21.75 25.00
N ALA A 37 0.85 21.26 25.28
CA ALA A 37 1.20 20.57 26.52
C ALA A 37 1.38 21.52 27.71
N ASN A 38 0.26 21.95 28.30
CA ASN A 38 0.22 22.18 29.74
C ASN A 38 0.04 20.82 30.44
N GLN A 39 1.14 20.10 30.67
CA GLN A 39 1.36 18.95 31.58
C GLN A 39 0.36 17.77 31.65
N ASN A 40 -0.71 17.71 30.85
CA ASN A 40 -1.83 16.77 31.07
C ASN A 40 -2.37 16.09 29.79
N ILE A 41 -1.50 15.90 28.79
CA ILE A 41 -1.87 15.37 27.47
C ILE A 41 -0.93 14.22 27.08
N SER A 42 -1.49 13.11 26.60
CA SER A 42 -0.79 12.04 25.92
C SER A 42 -0.97 12.20 24.41
N VAL A 43 0.11 12.10 23.64
CA VAL A 43 0.08 12.24 22.17
C VAL A 43 0.50 10.91 21.56
N GLY A 44 -0.29 10.41 20.61
CA GLY A 44 0.00 9.22 19.82
C GLY A 44 -0.14 9.51 18.32
N TYR A 45 0.61 8.79 17.50
CA TYR A 45 0.48 8.84 16.05
C TYR A 45 0.52 7.42 15.50
N ASP A 46 -0.31 7.17 14.49
CA ASP A 46 -0.09 6.07 13.55
C ASP A 46 0.46 6.66 12.26
N LEU A 47 1.58 6.10 11.79
CA LEU A 47 1.96 6.20 10.39
C LEU A 47 1.00 5.28 9.64
N LEU A 48 0.06 5.87 8.90
CA LEU A 48 -0.70 5.09 7.93
C LEU A 48 0.17 5.06 6.68
N ASP A 49 0.69 3.89 6.31
CA ASP A 49 1.19 3.69 4.96
C ASP A 49 0.06 4.12 4.01
N GLU A 50 0.35 5.06 3.11
CA GLU A 50 -0.66 5.41 2.11
C GLU A 50 -0.95 4.14 1.31
N PRO A 51 -2.24 3.79 1.13
CA PRO A 51 -2.56 2.66 0.28
C PRO A 51 -1.99 2.96 -1.10
N MET A 52 -1.17 2.03 -1.59
CA MET A 52 -0.56 2.08 -2.92
C MET A 52 -1.63 2.42 -3.94
N ASP A 53 -1.44 3.50 -4.71
CA ASP A 53 -2.40 3.87 -5.74
C ASP A 53 -2.25 3.00 -6.99
N GLN A 54 -3.20 3.09 -7.94
CA GLN A 54 -3.21 2.24 -9.13
C GLN A 54 -1.99 2.48 -10.02
N ASP A 55 -1.54 3.73 -10.15
CA ASP A 55 -0.39 4.05 -11.00
C ASP A 55 0.90 3.47 -10.40
N GLU A 56 1.08 3.61 -9.07
CA GLU A 56 2.19 3.01 -8.33
C GLU A 56 2.15 1.48 -8.40
N PHE A 57 0.98 0.88 -8.24
CA PHE A 57 0.79 -0.56 -8.35
C PHE A 57 1.20 -1.10 -9.72
N LEU A 58 0.70 -0.47 -10.80
CA LEU A 58 1.03 -0.86 -12.16
C LEU A 58 2.53 -0.71 -12.45
N GLU A 59 3.16 0.37 -11.95
CA GLU A 59 4.59 0.59 -12.09
C GLU A 59 5.41 -0.50 -11.39
N GLN A 60 5.03 -0.89 -10.17
CA GLN A 60 5.73 -1.91 -9.40
C GLN A 60 5.58 -3.31 -10.01
N VAL A 61 4.36 -3.71 -10.39
CA VAL A 61 4.10 -4.99 -11.09
C VAL A 61 4.91 -5.08 -12.37
N THR A 62 4.86 -4.03 -13.20
CA THR A 62 5.59 -3.98 -14.48
C THR A 62 7.10 -4.02 -14.26
N SER A 63 7.61 -3.30 -13.27
CA SER A 63 9.04 -3.26 -12.96
C SER A 63 9.55 -4.61 -12.46
N ALA A 64 8.81 -5.28 -11.59
CA ALA A 64 9.15 -6.61 -11.09
C ALA A 64 9.17 -7.64 -12.22
N TYR A 65 8.15 -7.61 -13.09
CA TYR A 65 8.07 -8.50 -14.25
C TYR A 65 9.22 -8.27 -15.25
N ILE A 66 9.52 -7.02 -15.61
CA ILE A 66 10.62 -6.69 -16.53
C ILE A 66 11.98 -7.10 -15.94
N ASP A 67 12.19 -6.96 -14.62
CA ASP A 67 13.40 -7.46 -13.97
C ASP A 67 13.50 -8.98 -14.09
N ALA A 68 12.39 -9.69 -13.88
CA ALA A 68 12.33 -11.14 -14.02
C ALA A 68 12.66 -11.60 -15.46
N GLU A 69 12.07 -10.97 -16.47
CA GLU A 69 12.39 -11.26 -17.88
C GLU A 69 13.88 -11.03 -18.17
N LYS A 70 14.45 -9.92 -17.69
CA LYS A 70 15.89 -9.61 -17.88
C LYS A 70 16.80 -10.63 -17.21
N ARG A 71 16.36 -11.22 -16.10
CA ARG A 71 17.08 -12.28 -15.39
C ARG A 71 16.94 -13.65 -16.07
N GLY A 72 16.04 -13.78 -17.03
CA GLY A 72 15.85 -15.00 -17.81
C GLY A 72 15.16 -16.11 -17.03
N PHE A 73 14.17 -15.76 -16.19
CA PHE A 73 13.32 -16.77 -15.56
C PHE A 73 12.48 -17.50 -16.61
N ASP A 74 12.42 -18.83 -16.51
CA ASP A 74 11.66 -19.69 -17.43
C ASP A 74 10.15 -19.69 -17.15
N SER A 75 9.74 -19.23 -15.97
CA SER A 75 8.36 -19.09 -15.52
C SER A 75 8.33 -17.90 -14.56
N ILE A 76 7.38 -16.99 -14.76
CA ILE A 76 7.24 -15.77 -13.96
C ILE A 76 5.86 -15.79 -13.32
N VAL A 77 5.84 -15.76 -11.99
CA VAL A 77 4.62 -15.55 -11.22
C VAL A 77 4.79 -14.27 -10.42
N VAL A 78 3.90 -13.30 -10.63
CA VAL A 78 3.83 -12.08 -9.80
C VAL A 78 2.90 -12.36 -8.63
N ALA A 79 3.43 -12.34 -7.42
CA ALA A 79 2.66 -12.47 -6.19
C ALA A 79 2.43 -11.08 -5.57
N ILE A 80 1.18 -10.78 -5.22
CA ILE A 80 0.72 -9.51 -4.65
C ILE A 80 0.10 -9.79 -3.28
N ASP A 81 0.79 -9.41 -2.22
CA ASP A 81 0.29 -9.52 -0.85
C ASP A 81 -0.53 -8.30 -0.45
N THR A 82 -1.58 -8.54 0.33
CA THR A 82 -2.39 -7.48 0.92
C THR A 82 -2.36 -7.49 2.44
N ASP A 83 -2.76 -6.37 3.03
CA ASP A 83 -2.95 -6.20 4.48
C ASP A 83 -4.05 -7.10 5.09
N LEU A 84 -4.77 -7.87 4.27
CA LEU A 84 -5.78 -8.84 4.69
C LEU A 84 -5.26 -10.29 4.72
N ASP A 85 -3.94 -10.48 4.79
CA ASP A 85 -3.28 -11.80 4.71
C ASP A 85 -3.71 -12.61 3.47
N THR A 86 -4.08 -11.89 2.39
CA THR A 86 -4.50 -12.47 1.11
C THR A 86 -3.40 -12.21 0.08
N THR A 87 -2.99 -13.24 -0.65
CA THR A 87 -2.05 -13.12 -1.76
C THR A 87 -2.77 -13.44 -3.06
N TYR A 88 -2.66 -12.54 -4.03
CA TYR A 88 -3.11 -12.73 -5.41
C TYR A 88 -1.92 -13.08 -6.30
N TYR A 89 -2.17 -13.84 -7.36
CA TYR A 89 -1.11 -14.30 -8.26
C TYR A 89 -1.46 -13.99 -9.71
N ILE A 90 -0.52 -13.39 -10.44
CA ILE A 90 -0.56 -13.26 -11.90
C ILE A 90 0.51 -14.18 -12.49
N ASN A 91 0.07 -15.20 -13.20
CA ASN A 91 0.91 -16.17 -13.89
C ASN A 91 1.12 -15.74 -15.35
N ASP A 92 2.37 -15.66 -15.78
CA ASP A 92 2.72 -15.61 -17.20
C ASP A 92 2.69 -17.03 -17.77
N THR A 93 1.80 -17.26 -18.73
CA THR A 93 1.59 -18.57 -19.35
C THR A 93 1.68 -18.47 -20.88
N PRO A 94 1.91 -19.60 -21.59
CA PRO A 94 1.93 -19.59 -23.06
C PRO A 94 0.63 -19.09 -23.71
N ASP A 95 -0.50 -19.13 -22.99
CA ASP A 95 -1.82 -18.72 -23.47
C ASP A 95 -2.16 -17.26 -23.07
N GLY A 96 -1.26 -16.56 -22.37
CA GLY A 96 -1.44 -15.21 -21.86
C GLY A 96 -1.28 -15.12 -20.34
N PHE A 97 -1.65 -13.98 -19.76
CA PHE A 97 -1.60 -13.75 -18.31
C PHE A 97 -2.88 -14.28 -17.65
N GLN A 98 -2.74 -15.04 -16.56
CA GLN A 98 -3.86 -15.56 -15.79
C GLN A 98 -3.73 -15.18 -14.32
N CYS A 99 -4.82 -14.74 -13.71
CA CYS A 99 -4.87 -14.44 -12.29
C CYS A 99 -5.77 -15.43 -11.57
N ASP A 100 -5.35 -15.85 -10.37
CA ASP A 100 -6.07 -16.80 -9.52
C ASP A 100 -7.50 -16.37 -9.13
N LEU A 101 -7.83 -15.08 -9.27
CA LEU A 101 -9.17 -14.56 -9.10
C LEU A 101 -10.14 -14.95 -10.23
N TRP A 102 -9.63 -15.23 -11.44
CA TRP A 102 -10.46 -15.50 -12.61
C TRP A 102 -10.02 -16.75 -13.42
N ASP A 103 -10.99 -17.41 -14.06
CA ASP A 103 -10.77 -18.60 -14.90
C ASP A 103 -10.46 -18.28 -16.38
N TYR A 104 -9.95 -17.09 -16.69
CA TYR A 104 -9.65 -16.64 -18.06
C TYR A 104 -8.32 -15.91 -18.19
N TYR A 105 -7.87 -15.72 -19.44
CA TYR A 105 -6.57 -15.14 -19.78
C TYR A 105 -6.70 -13.72 -20.33
N PHE A 106 -5.65 -12.93 -20.13
CA PHE A 106 -5.46 -11.60 -20.66
C PHE A 106 -4.25 -11.57 -21.60
N ASP A 107 -4.32 -10.73 -22.63
CA ASP A 107 -3.25 -10.60 -23.63
C ASP A 107 -2.01 -9.85 -23.10
N ASP A 108 -2.19 -9.00 -22.07
CA ASP A 108 -1.12 -8.16 -21.53
C ASP A 108 -1.20 -8.00 -20.00
N LEU A 109 -0.03 -7.79 -19.38
CA LEU A 109 0.15 -7.65 -17.94
C LEU A 109 -0.55 -6.40 -17.38
N GLU A 110 -0.56 -5.30 -18.13
CA GLU A 110 -1.11 -4.03 -17.66
C GLU A 110 -2.63 -4.12 -17.47
N THR A 111 -3.34 -4.74 -18.42
CA THR A 111 -4.79 -4.94 -18.36
C THR A 111 -5.20 -5.83 -17.19
N ILE A 112 -4.52 -6.97 -17.00
CA ILE A 112 -4.83 -7.88 -15.89
C ILE A 112 -4.50 -7.24 -14.54
N ALA A 113 -3.37 -6.53 -14.43
CA ALA A 113 -2.98 -5.84 -13.21
C ALA A 113 -3.97 -4.70 -12.90
N SER A 114 -4.38 -3.92 -13.89
CA SER A 114 -5.35 -2.83 -13.69
C SER A 114 -6.70 -3.38 -13.18
N GLN A 115 -7.19 -4.46 -13.79
CA GLN A 115 -8.42 -5.09 -13.32
C GLN A 115 -8.26 -5.72 -11.93
N LEU A 116 -7.08 -6.30 -11.63
CA LEU A 116 -6.81 -6.89 -10.32
C LEU A 116 -6.84 -5.82 -9.24
N TYR A 117 -6.26 -4.65 -9.51
CA TYR A 117 -6.28 -3.53 -8.58
C TYR A 117 -7.71 -3.07 -8.23
N ASP A 118 -8.61 -3.07 -9.21
CA ASP A 118 -10.00 -2.65 -9.01
C ASP A 118 -10.85 -3.69 -8.26
N GLU A 119 -10.51 -4.98 -8.37
CA GLU A 119 -11.29 -6.09 -7.80
C GLU A 119 -10.69 -6.69 -6.52
N MET A 120 -9.39 -6.49 -6.26
CA MET A 120 -8.71 -7.05 -5.09
C MET A 120 -9.25 -6.43 -3.80
N HIS A 121 -9.20 -7.22 -2.74
CA HIS A 121 -9.58 -6.78 -1.40
C HIS A 121 -8.32 -6.57 -0.56
N GLY A 122 -8.27 -5.41 0.10
CA GLY A 122 -7.13 -5.00 0.92
C GLY A 122 -6.20 -4.04 0.18
N ASN A 123 -5.27 -3.45 0.92
CA ASN A 123 -4.24 -2.59 0.36
C ASN A 123 -3.00 -3.43 0.08
N VAL A 124 -2.33 -3.17 -1.04
CA VAL A 124 -1.10 -3.88 -1.41
C VAL A 124 -0.01 -3.54 -0.42
N THR A 125 0.60 -4.57 0.15
CA THR A 125 1.73 -4.45 1.09
C THR A 125 3.05 -4.85 0.44
N GLU A 126 3.03 -5.81 -0.49
CA GLU A 126 4.24 -6.30 -1.15
C GLU A 126 3.93 -6.86 -2.54
N ILE A 127 4.84 -6.65 -3.49
CA ILE A 127 4.84 -7.28 -4.82
C ILE A 127 6.18 -8.00 -5.01
N ARG A 128 6.14 -9.29 -5.35
CA ARG A 128 7.35 -10.13 -5.55
C ARG A 128 7.20 -11.07 -6.73
N ILE A 129 8.34 -11.60 -7.19
CA ILE A 129 8.41 -12.66 -8.22
C ILE A 129 8.68 -14.00 -7.54
N GLU A 130 7.92 -15.02 -7.93
CA GLU A 130 8.07 -16.42 -7.51
C GLU A 130 8.49 -17.35 -8.67
#